data_AF-A0A1N6J4A0-F1
#
_entry.id   AF-A0A1N6J4A0-F1
#
_cell.length_a   1.000
_cell.length_b   1.000
_cell.length_c   1.000
_cell.angle_alpha   90.00
_cell.angle_beta   90.00
_cell.angle_gamma   90.00
#
_symmetry.space_group_name_H-M   'P 1'
#
loop_
_entity.id
_entity.type
_entity.pdbx_description
1 polymer ?
#
loop_
_entity_poly.entity_id
_entity_poly.type
_entity_poly.pdbx_seq_one_letter_code
_entity_poly.pdbx_strand_id
1 'polypeptide(L)'
;MSQNNKILKKIGAEFLMGIFGALGTHVETKVGLGVFLLIVGLGILLSPKTQDIDYFSQCLVGVILIVMALILFIWRIKQLKKKMKILNEVILN
;
A
#
# COMPACT_ATOMS: atom_id res chain seq x y z
N MET A 1 -6.69 15.86 -20.78
CA MET A 1 -6.98 15.65 -19.35
C MET A 1 -6.18 14.44 -18.86
N SER A 2 -5.23 14.70 -17.96
CA SER A 2 -3.94 14.01 -17.81
C SER A 2 -3.99 12.49 -17.50
N GLN A 3 -3.15 11.72 -18.20
CA GLN A 3 -2.92 10.28 -18.04
C GLN A 3 -2.59 9.86 -16.58
N ASN A 4 -2.05 10.78 -15.78
CA ASN A 4 -1.81 10.59 -14.34
C ASN A 4 -3.09 10.30 -13.54
N ASN A 5 -4.23 10.89 -13.91
CA ASN A 5 -5.50 10.65 -13.20
C ASN A 5 -6.00 9.22 -13.38
N LYS A 6 -5.70 8.56 -14.52
CA LYS A 6 -6.08 7.16 -14.73
C LYS A 6 -5.23 6.21 -13.87
N ILE A 7 -3.94 6.52 -13.70
CA ILE A 7 -3.02 5.70 -12.89
C ILE A 7 -3.38 5.82 -11.40
N LEU A 8 -3.61 7.04 -10.90
CA LEU A 8 -4.06 7.27 -9.53
C LEU A 8 -5.41 6.61 -9.24
N LYS A 9 -6.38 6.71 -10.15
CA LYS A 9 -7.66 6.01 -10.00
C LYS A 9 -7.49 4.49 -9.97
N LYS A 10 -6.58 3.94 -10.78
CA LYS A 10 -6.31 2.50 -10.82
C LYS A 10 -5.61 2.01 -9.55
N ILE A 11 -4.65 2.77 -9.04
CA ILE A 11 -3.99 2.50 -7.76
C ILE A 11 -4.98 2.62 -6.60
N GLY A 12 -5.84 3.65 -6.59
CA GLY A 12 -6.89 3.81 -5.59
C GLY A 12 -7.91 2.67 -5.62
N ALA A 13 -8.29 2.20 -6.81
CA ALA A 13 -9.17 1.05 -6.96
C ALA A 13 -8.50 -0.25 -6.49
N GLU A 14 -7.22 -0.44 -6.79
CA GLU A 14 -6.44 -1.59 -6.29
C GLU A 14 -6.18 -1.51 -4.77
N PHE A 15 -6.07 -0.31 -4.21
CA PHE A 15 -5.97 -0.08 -2.76
C PHE A 15 -7.30 -0.44 -2.07
N LEU A 16 -8.42 0.01 -2.62
CA LEU A 16 -9.76 -0.36 -2.15
C LEU A 16 -10.01 -1.86 -2.30
N MET A 17 -9.63 -2.47 -3.43
CA MET A 17 -9.63 -3.92 -3.58
C MET A 17 -8.72 -4.60 -2.56
N GLY A 18 -7.55 -4.05 -2.25
CA GLY A 18 -6.65 -4.56 -1.21
C GLY A 18 -7.29 -4.57 0.18
N ILE A 19 -8.04 -3.52 0.53
CA ILE A 19 -8.84 -3.47 1.76
C ILE A 19 -9.96 -4.51 1.72
N PHE A 20 -10.72 -4.57 0.64
CA PHE A 20 -11.80 -5.54 0.46
C PHE A 20 -11.31 -6.98 0.42
N GLY A 21 -10.12 -7.24 -0.10
CA GLY A 21 -9.50 -8.56 -0.18
C GLY A 21 -8.80 -9.01 1.10
N ALA A 22 -8.36 -8.06 1.94
CA ALA A 22 -7.97 -8.34 3.31
C ALA A 22 -9.18 -8.74 4.17
N LEU A 23 -10.35 -8.14 3.90
CA LEU A 23 -11.62 -8.46 4.56
C LEU A 23 -12.36 -9.66 3.92
N GLY A 24 -12.07 -9.98 2.66
CA GLY A 24 -12.73 -11.01 1.86
C GLY A 24 -11.71 -11.79 1.02
N THR A 25 -10.88 -12.60 1.68
CA THR A 25 -10.26 -13.84 1.17
C THR A 25 -9.99 -13.97 -0.34
N HIS A 26 -9.26 -13.04 -0.96
CA HIS A 26 -8.42 -13.23 -2.18
C HIS A 26 -8.07 -11.89 -2.83
N VAL A 27 -7.10 -11.16 -2.27
CA VAL A 27 -6.31 -10.20 -3.04
C VAL A 27 -4.85 -10.43 -2.71
N GLU A 28 -4.04 -10.51 -3.77
CA GLU A 28 -2.60 -10.79 -3.74
C GLU A 28 -1.95 -10.25 -2.46
N THR A 29 -1.54 -11.19 -1.61
CA THR A 29 -1.13 -11.01 -0.21
C THR A 29 -0.18 -9.83 0.04
N LYS A 30 0.60 -9.41 -0.96
CA LYS A 30 1.54 -8.28 -0.89
C LYS A 30 0.84 -6.91 -0.80
N VAL A 31 -0.30 -6.72 -1.47
CA VAL A 31 -1.04 -5.44 -1.42
C VAL A 31 -1.81 -5.33 -0.11
N GLY A 32 -2.52 -6.40 0.28
CA GLY A 32 -3.22 -6.45 1.57
C GLY A 32 -2.26 -6.24 2.76
N LEU A 33 -1.06 -6.85 2.71
CA LEU A 33 -0.02 -6.63 3.73
C LEU A 33 0.48 -5.18 3.75
N GLY A 34 0.65 -4.55 2.59
CA GLY A 34 1.02 -3.13 2.49
C GLY A 34 -0.04 -2.22 3.12
N VAL A 35 -1.33 -2.45 2.81
CA VAL A 35 -2.45 -1.72 3.42
C VAL A 35 -2.48 -1.92 4.94
N PHE A 36 -2.36 -3.17 5.39
CA PHE A 36 -2.38 -3.52 6.82
C PHE A 36 -1.27 -2.80 7.59
N LEU A 37 -0.03 -2.85 7.10
CA LEU A 37 1.12 -2.17 7.71
C LEU A 37 0.92 -0.65 7.79
N LEU A 38 0.30 -0.06 6.75
CA LEU A 38 -0.02 1.36 6.72
C LEU A 38 -1.07 1.75 7.77
N ILE A 39 -2.13 0.95 7.91
CA ILE A 39 -3.18 1.16 8.93
C ILE A 39 -2.61 1.04 10.33
N VAL A 40 -1.83 -0.02 10.61
CA VAL A 40 -1.21 -0.25 11.92
C VAL A 40 -0.21 0.87 12.25
N GLY A 41 0.66 1.24 11.30
CA GLY A 41 1.64 2.31 11.51
C GLY A 41 1.00 3.68 11.77
N LEU A 42 -0.08 4.02 11.04
CA LEU A 42 -0.86 5.23 11.30
C LEU A 42 -1.59 5.17 12.65
N GLY A 43 -2.13 4.01 13.02
CA GLY A 43 -2.77 3.80 14.31
C GLY A 43 -1.82 4.06 15.48
N ILE A 44 -0.55 3.64 15.36
CA ILE A 44 0.49 3.90 16.36
C ILE A 44 0.82 5.40 16.42
N LEU A 45 0.97 6.08 15.29
CA LEU A 45 1.29 7.51 15.25
C LEU A 45 0.14 8.42 15.72
N LEU A 46 -1.10 8.01 15.48
CA LEU A 46 -2.31 8.74 15.87
C LEU A 46 -2.80 8.36 17.27
N SER A 47 -2.22 7.33 17.89
CA SER A 47 -2.57 6.90 19.24
C SER A 47 -2.30 8.03 20.23
N PRO A 48 -3.23 8.29 21.17
CA PRO A 48 -2.98 9.24 22.24
C PRO A 48 -1.73 8.84 23.02
N LYS A 49 -0.96 9.85 23.44
CA LYS A 49 0.27 9.67 24.22
C LYS A 49 -0.05 8.90 25.51
N THR A 50 0.28 7.62 25.55
CA THR A 50 0.29 6.85 26.80
C THR A 50 1.55 7.25 27.56
N GLN A 51 1.41 7.66 28.82
CA GLN A 51 2.55 8.09 29.66
C GLN A 51 3.48 6.95 30.06
N ASP A 52 3.13 5.71 29.71
CA ASP A 52 3.91 4.52 30.01
C ASP A 52 4.52 3.96 28.72
N ILE A 53 5.85 3.82 28.75
CA ILE A 53 6.75 3.29 27.71
C ILE A 53 7.11 4.30 26.61
N ASP A 54 8.42 4.39 26.32
CA ASP A 54 9.08 5.30 25.38
C ASP A 54 8.23 5.63 24.13
N TYR A 55 7.48 6.74 24.20
CA TYR A 55 6.72 7.31 23.09
C TYR A 55 7.58 7.48 21.83
N PHE A 56 8.87 7.77 22.02
CA PHE A 56 9.85 7.83 20.94
C PHE A 56 10.00 6.49 20.22
N SER A 57 10.14 5.38 20.96
CA SER A 57 10.24 4.03 20.41
C SER A 57 8.96 3.61 19.68
N GLN A 58 7.79 3.95 20.23
CA GLN A 58 6.50 3.69 19.56
C GLN A 58 6.39 4.47 18.23
N CYS A 59 6.70 5.77 18.25
CA CYS A 59 6.73 6.59 17.03
C CYS A 59 7.70 6.02 16.00
N LEU A 60 8.89 5.59 16.42
CA LEU A 60 9.91 5.03 15.55
C LEU A 60 9.42 3.73 14.89
N VAL A 61 8.78 2.84 15.63
CA VAL A 61 8.14 1.63 15.10
C VAL A 61 7.03 1.99 14.10
N GLY A 62 6.16 2.96 14.43
CA GLY A 62 5.10 3.43 13.54
C GLY A 62 5.64 3.95 12.20
N VAL A 63 6.70 4.77 12.25
CA VAL A 63 7.37 5.28 11.04
C VAL A 63 7.97 4.14 10.22
N ILE A 64 8.64 3.18 10.84
CA ILE A 64 9.23 2.02 10.13
C ILE A 64 8.14 1.23 9.40
N LEU A 65 7.00 0.97 10.05
CA LEU A 65 5.88 0.26 9.45
C LEU A 65 5.30 1.00 8.23
N ILE A 66 5.15 2.32 8.32
CA ILE A 66 4.69 3.16 7.20
C ILE A 66 5.70 3.12 6.04
N VAL A 67 7.01 3.23 6.35
CA VAL A 67 8.05 3.15 5.32
C VAL A 67 8.03 1.80 4.62
N MET A 68 7.92 0.68 5.36
CA MET A 68 7.80 -0.64 4.77
C MET A 68 6.56 -0.79 3.88
N ALA A 69 5.42 -0.24 4.33
CA ALA A 69 4.20 -0.21 3.53
C ALA A 69 4.39 0.54 2.20
N LEU A 70 5.01 1.73 2.24
CA LEU A 70 5.30 2.52 1.04
C LEU A 70 6.21 1.78 0.06
N ILE A 71 7.25 1.10 0.56
CA ILE A 71 8.16 0.31 -0.27
C ILE A 71 7.39 -0.80 -1.00
N LEU A 72 6.49 -1.51 -0.30
CA LEU A 72 5.65 -2.54 -0.91
C LEU A 72 4.72 -1.97 -1.98
N PHE A 73 4.10 -0.81 -1.73
CA PHE A 73 3.27 -0.13 -2.72
C PHE A 73 4.05 0.30 -3.96
N ILE A 74 5.24 0.88 -3.79
CA ILE A 74 6.10 1.28 -4.93
C ILE A 74 6.50 0.05 -5.75
N TRP A 75 6.89 -1.04 -5.09
CA TRP A 75 7.22 -2.29 -5.76
C TRP A 75 6.04 -2.86 -6.53
N ARG A 76 4.83 -2.80 -5.96
CA ARG A 76 3.63 -3.26 -6.64
C ARG A 76 3.33 -2.42 -7.87
N ILE A 77 3.40 -1.09 -7.77
CA ILE A 77 3.20 -0.18 -8.91
C ILE A 77 4.21 -0.49 -10.01
N LYS A 78 5.48 -0.74 -9.67
CA LYS A 78 6.51 -1.15 -10.64
C LYS A 78 6.16 -2.48 -11.32
N GLN A 79 5.69 -3.48 -10.59
CA GLN A 79 5.27 -4.77 -11.16
C GLN A 79 4.09 -4.61 -12.12
N LEU A 80 3.08 -3.81 -11.74
CA LEU A 80 1.90 -3.56 -12.57
C LEU A 80 2.26 -2.82 -13.86
N LYS A 81 3.14 -1.82 -13.79
CA LYS A 81 3.66 -1.14 -14.98
C LYS A 81 4.39 -2.12 -15.91
N LYS A 82 5.21 -3.03 -15.36
CA LYS A 82 5.92 -4.04 -16.15
C LYS A 82 4.95 -5.03 -16.81
N LYS A 83 3.96 -5.55 -16.08
CA LYS A 83 2.92 -6.45 -16.63
C LYS A 83 2.09 -5.77 -17.72
N MET A 84 1.69 -4.51 -17.51
CA MET A 84 0.92 -3.74 -18.49
C MET A 84 1.71 -3.49 -19.78
N LYS A 85 3.02 -3.22 -19.69
CA LYS A 85 3.87 -3.07 -20.87
C LYS A 85 3.92 -4.35 -21.71
N ILE A 86 4.14 -5.50 -21.07
CA ILE A 86 4.17 -6.81 -21.74
C ILE A 86 2.83 -7.12 -22.40
N LEU A 87 1.71 -6.89 -21.70
CA LEU A 87 0.38 -7.12 -22.26
C LEU A 87 0.12 -6.26 -23.51
N ASN A 88 0.56 -5.00 -23.51
CA ASN A 88 0.42 -4.13 -24.68
C ASN A 88 1.26 -4.60 -25.87
N GLU A 89 2.48 -5.10 -25.64
CA GLU A 89 3.33 -5.66 -26.71
C GLU A 89 2.72 -6.94 -27.31
N VAL A 90 2.03 -7.75 -26.51
CA VAL A 90 1.33 -8.97 -26.97
C VAL A 90 0.04 -8.67 -27.76
N ILE A 91 -0.68 -7.59 -27.43
CA ILE A 91 -1.94 -7.23 -28.11
C ILE A 91 -1.69 -6.49 -29.44
N LEU A 92 -0.57 -5.77 -29.56
CA LEU A 92 -0.22 -5.00 -30.76
C LEU A 92 0.54 -5.78 -31.84
N ASN A 93 0.88 -7.04 -31.59
CA ASN A 93 1.66 -7.91 -32.47
C ASN A 93 0.85 -9.15 -32.84
#